data_AF-A0AAV7JWV9-F1
#
_entry.id   AF-A0AAV7JWV9-F1
#
_cell.length_a   1.000
_cell.length_b   1.000
_cell.length_c   1.000
_cell.angle_alpha   90.00
_cell.angle_beta   90.00
_cell.angle_gamma   90.00
#
_symmetry.space_group_name_H-M   'P 1'
#
loop_
_entity.id
_entity.type
_entity.pdbx_description
1 polymer ?
#
loop_
_entity_poly.entity_id
_entity_poly.type
_entity_poly.pdbx_seq_one_letter_code
_entity_poly.pdbx_strand_id
1 'polypeptide(L)'
;MEKSRIEFAQKHKGWIVEDWNRVLWSDESPFELFPTPNRQNDRVWSKDSGSIEPCRKMKFPAKVHVWGMMSHQALSELHVIPQGQTINGEYYRTKILAGSCKDAINRRAKMDRFYRGP
;
A
#
# COMPACT_ATOMS: atom_id res chain seq x y z
N MET A 1 -12.04 -8.78 17.47
CA MET A 1 -11.47 -8.68 16.11
C MET A 1 -11.97 -9.80 15.20
N GLU A 2 -11.89 -11.06 15.62
CA GLU A 2 -12.36 -12.22 14.84
C GLU A 2 -13.84 -12.14 14.43
N LYS A 3 -14.75 -11.87 15.39
CA LYS A 3 -16.19 -11.72 15.13
C LYS A 3 -16.50 -10.70 14.03
N SER A 4 -15.90 -9.51 14.09
CA SER A 4 -16.11 -8.45 13.09
C SER A 4 -15.57 -8.83 11.70
N ARG A 5 -14.48 -9.59 11.64
CA ARG A 5 -13.95 -10.12 10.36
C ARG A 5 -14.91 -11.13 9.75
N ILE A 6 -15.47 -12.03 10.57
CA ILE A 6 -16.47 -13.01 10.14
C ILE A 6 -17.75 -12.29 9.68
N GLU A 7 -18.25 -11.33 10.45
CA GLU A 7 -19.43 -10.53 10.07
C GLU A 7 -19.24 -9.79 8.75
N PHE A 8 -18.08 -9.16 8.54
CA PHE A 8 -17.74 -8.52 7.27
C PHE A 8 -17.73 -9.52 6.11
N ALA A 9 -17.09 -10.68 6.29
CA ALA A 9 -17.02 -11.71 5.27
C ALA A 9 -18.41 -12.28 4.93
N GLN A 10 -19.25 -12.55 5.93
CA GLN A 10 -20.61 -13.03 5.72
C GLN A 10 -21.48 -12.00 5.00
N LYS A 11 -21.39 -10.73 5.41
CA LYS A 11 -22.15 -9.62 4.80
C LYS A 11 -21.84 -9.44 3.31
N HIS A 12 -20.59 -9.61 2.91
CA HIS A 12 -20.15 -9.39 1.52
C HIS A 12 -19.91 -10.69 0.74
N LYS A 13 -20.26 -11.87 1.29
CA LYS A 13 -20.04 -13.18 0.66
C LYS A 13 -20.72 -13.31 -0.72
N GLY A 14 -21.88 -12.68 -0.88
CA GLY A 14 -22.66 -12.70 -2.11
C GLY A 14 -22.30 -11.60 -3.11
N TRP A 15 -21.32 -10.75 -2.81
CA TRP A 15 -20.93 -9.68 -3.72
C TRP A 15 -20.33 -10.24 -5.01
N ILE A 16 -20.81 -9.71 -6.13
CA ILE A 16 -20.28 -10.01 -7.46
C ILE A 16 -19.20 -9.00 -7.85
N VAL A 17 -18.53 -9.22 -8.98
CA VAL A 17 -17.43 -8.36 -9.45
C VAL A 17 -17.88 -6.90 -9.56
N GLU A 18 -19.10 -6.66 -10.01
CA GLU A 18 -19.69 -5.33 -10.18
C GLU A 18 -19.87 -4.57 -8.86
N ASP A 19 -20.08 -5.28 -7.75
CA ASP A 19 -20.13 -4.67 -6.41
C ASP A 19 -18.73 -4.25 -5.98
N TRP A 20 -17.74 -5.13 -6.16
CA TRP A 20 -16.33 -4.85 -5.85
C TRP A 20 -15.76 -3.71 -6.71
N ASN A 21 -16.24 -3.54 -7.94
CA ASN A 21 -15.83 -2.47 -8.83
C ASN A 21 -16.18 -1.07 -8.31
N ARG A 22 -17.09 -0.96 -7.33
CA ARG A 22 -17.47 0.30 -6.67
C ARG A 22 -16.62 0.61 -5.44
N VAL A 23 -15.73 -0.29 -5.04
CA VAL A 23 -14.87 -0.13 -3.87
C VAL A 23 -13.58 0.61 -4.26
N LEU A 24 -13.22 1.57 -3.41
CA LEU A 24 -11.93 2.25 -3.43
C LEU A 24 -11.13 1.77 -2.22
N TRP A 25 -9.98 1.15 -2.48
CA TRP A 25 -9.08 0.67 -1.44
C TRP A 25 -7.97 1.69 -1.26
N SER A 26 -7.70 2.12 -0.04
CA SER A 26 -6.60 3.03 0.24
C SER A 26 -5.86 2.59 1.48
N ASP A 27 -4.57 2.91 1.54
CA ASP A 27 -3.76 2.64 2.72
C ASP A 27 -2.57 3.60 2.81
N GLU A 28 -2.01 3.70 4.01
CA GLU A 28 -0.75 4.40 4.28
C GLU A 28 0.37 3.40 4.53
N SER A 29 1.50 3.56 3.84
CA SER A 29 2.64 2.65 4.01
C SER A 29 3.96 3.41 4.17
N PRO A 30 4.81 3.04 5.14
CA PRO A 30 6.18 3.51 5.21
C PRO A 30 7.12 2.66 4.34
N PHE A 31 7.97 3.33 3.56
CA PHE A 31 9.08 2.71 2.83
C PHE A 31 10.40 3.14 3.48
N GLU A 32 11.18 2.17 3.95
CA GLU A 32 12.46 2.40 4.63
C GLU A 32 13.63 2.26 3.66
N LEU A 33 14.65 3.12 3.78
CA LEU A 33 15.87 3.05 2.95
C LEU A 33 16.79 1.88 3.34
N PHE A 34 16.75 1.48 4.60
CA PHE A 34 17.51 0.34 5.15
C PHE A 34 16.59 -0.57 5.95
N PRO A 35 15.66 -1.28 5.29
CA PRO A 35 14.72 -2.15 5.98
C PRO A 35 15.46 -3.31 6.63
N THR A 36 14.94 -3.80 7.74
CA THR A 36 15.43 -5.07 8.30
C THR A 36 15.04 -6.20 7.34
N PRO A 37 15.96 -7.11 6.98
CA PRO A 37 15.65 -8.23 6.09
C PRO A 37 14.45 -9.03 6.60
N ASN A 38 13.47 -9.23 5.73
CA ASN A 38 12.35 -10.10 5.99
C ASN A 38 12.81 -11.55 5.88
N ARG A 39 12.91 -12.25 7.02
CA ARG A 39 13.36 -13.66 7.07
C ARG A 39 12.59 -14.62 6.15
N GLN A 40 11.36 -14.29 5.78
CA GLN A 40 10.58 -15.13 4.87
C GLN A 40 10.98 -14.94 3.40
N ASN A 41 11.30 -13.70 3.01
CA ASN A 41 11.53 -13.30 1.62
C ASN A 41 13.03 -13.14 1.29
N ASP A 42 13.82 -12.66 2.24
CA ASP A 42 15.24 -12.33 2.09
C ASP A 42 16.10 -13.49 2.61
N ARG A 43 16.00 -14.63 1.94
CA ARG A 43 16.73 -15.85 2.31
C ARG A 43 18.08 -15.90 1.62
N VAL A 44 19.13 -16.09 2.43
CA VAL A 44 20.48 -16.39 1.94
C VAL A 44 20.71 -17.89 2.07
N TRP A 45 21.06 -18.54 0.96
CA TRP A 45 21.46 -19.94 0.94
C TRP A 45 22.98 -20.02 1.06
N SER A 46 23.48 -20.69 2.10
CA SER A 46 24.91 -20.93 2.29
C SER A 46 25.13 -22.38 2.73
N LYS A 47 26.30 -22.93 2.38
CA LYS A 47 26.76 -24.24 2.88
C LYS A 47 27.22 -24.16 4.35
N ASP A 48 27.66 -22.99 4.77
CA ASP A 48 28.09 -22.69 6.14
C ASP A 48 27.41 -21.40 6.62
N SER A 49 26.74 -21.44 7.77
CA SER A 49 26.12 -20.26 8.37
C SER A 49 27.16 -19.28 8.92
N GLY A 50 28.36 -19.75 9.28
CA GLY A 50 29.44 -18.92 9.80
C GLY A 50 30.09 -18.01 8.76
N SER A 51 29.94 -18.34 7.47
CA SER A 51 30.44 -17.52 6.36
C SER A 51 29.47 -16.40 5.94
N ILE A 52 28.31 -16.28 6.60
CA ILE A 52 27.31 -15.25 6.30
C ILE A 52 27.61 -14.03 7.16
N GLU A 53 27.97 -12.93 6.51
CA GLU A 53 28.17 -11.65 7.19
C GLU A 53 26.87 -11.17 7.88
N PRO A 54 26.93 -10.78 9.17
CA PRO A 54 25.76 -10.26 9.86
C PRO A 54 25.20 -9.01 9.18
N CYS A 55 23.89 -9.02 8.90
CA CYS A 55 23.23 -7.83 8.38
C CYS A 55 23.21 -6.73 9.45
N ARG A 56 23.87 -5.61 9.16
CA ARG A 56 23.86 -4.41 10.02
C ARG A 56 22.46 -3.78 10.00
N LYS A 57 21.89 -3.57 11.19
CA LYS A 57 20.58 -2.94 11.35
C LYS A 57 20.74 -1.49 11.79
N MET A 58 19.98 -0.59 11.17
CA MET A 58 19.86 0.79 11.61
C MET A 58 18.65 0.90 12.55
N LYS A 59 18.82 1.49 13.75
CA LYS A 59 17.74 1.58 14.76
C LYS A 59 16.60 2.49 14.31
N PHE A 60 16.89 3.51 13.50
CA PHE A 60 15.93 4.49 12.99
C PHE A 60 16.27 4.82 11.52
N PRO A 61 15.97 3.92 10.57
CA PRO A 61 16.24 4.19 9.18
C PRO A 61 15.41 5.38 8.68
N ALA A 62 15.99 6.13 7.75
CA ALA A 62 15.21 7.11 6.99
C ALA A 62 14.06 6.39 6.27
N LYS A 63 12.87 6.98 6.33
CA LYS A 63 11.67 6.42 5.73
C LYS A 63 10.84 7.49 5.06
N VAL A 64 10.16 7.10 4.00
CA VAL A 64 9.17 7.90 3.30
C VAL A 64 7.80 7.29 3.60
N HIS A 65 6.89 8.10 4.13
CA HIS A 65 5.50 7.69 4.28
C HIS A 65 4.76 8.07 3.01
N VAL A 66 3.93 7.16 2.51
CA VAL A 66 3.08 7.42 1.35
C VAL A 66 1.65 7.03 1.65
N TRP A 67 0.73 7.67 0.95
CA TRP A 67 -0.66 7.25 0.84
C TRP A 67 -0.97 6.93 -0.61
N GLY A 68 -1.76 5.88 -0.84
CA GLY A 68 -2.25 5.54 -2.16
C GLY A 68 -3.67 4.99 -2.11
N MET A 69 -4.35 5.05 -3.26
CA MET A 69 -5.65 4.45 -3.48
C MET A 69 -5.67 3.65 -4.79
N MET A 70 -6.39 2.54 -4.78
CA MET A 70 -6.65 1.69 -5.94
C MET A 70 -8.15 1.43 -6.06
N SER A 71 -8.65 1.50 -7.29
CA SER A 71 -9.98 1.04 -7.67
C SER A 71 -9.85 -0.02 -8.76
N HIS A 72 -10.97 -0.62 -9.15
CA HIS A 72 -10.99 -1.47 -10.35
C HIS A 72 -10.57 -0.72 -11.62
N GLN A 73 -10.77 0.61 -11.68
CA GLN A 73 -10.53 1.40 -12.88
C GLN A 73 -9.14 2.01 -12.97
N ALA A 74 -8.53 2.38 -11.84
CA ALA A 74 -7.31 3.16 -11.82
C ALA A 74 -6.61 3.13 -10.45
N LEU A 75 -5.33 3.52 -10.48
CA LEU A 75 -4.57 3.91 -9.29
C LEU A 75 -4.63 5.43 -9.10
N SER A 76 -4.61 5.87 -7.85
CA SER A 76 -4.31 7.25 -7.52
C SER A 76 -2.86 7.60 -7.87
N GLU A 77 -2.56 8.88 -7.93
CA GLU A 77 -1.18 9.29 -7.72
C GLU A 77 -0.75 8.91 -6.31
N LEU A 78 0.53 8.55 -6.17
CA LEU A 78 1.11 8.24 -4.88
C LEU A 78 1.35 9.54 -4.12
N HIS A 79 0.64 9.75 -3.03
CA HIS A 79 0.78 10.94 -2.21
C HIS A 79 1.95 10.75 -1.25
N VAL A 80 3.07 11.40 -1.54
CA VAL A 80 4.25 11.39 -0.67
C VAL A 80 4.02 12.34 0.50
N ILE A 81 4.04 11.81 1.72
CA ILE A 81 3.88 12.61 2.93
C ILE A 81 5.22 13.26 3.25
N PRO A 82 5.27 14.60 3.43
CA PRO A 82 6.51 15.30 3.73
C PRO A 82 7.20 14.77 4.99
N GLN A 83 8.52 14.78 5.01
CA GLN A 83 9.29 14.33 6.16
C GLN A 83 8.96 15.17 7.41
N GLY A 84 8.74 14.50 8.55
CA GLY A 84 8.34 15.16 9.80
C GLY A 84 6.85 15.52 9.88
N GLN A 85 6.08 15.32 8.82
CA GLN A 85 4.63 15.49 8.86
C GLN A 85 3.97 14.31 9.55
N THR A 86 3.18 14.60 10.58
CA THR A 86 2.27 13.62 11.19
C THR A 86 0.95 13.61 10.42
N ILE A 87 0.48 12.42 10.04
CA ILE A 87 -0.85 12.24 9.46
C ILE A 87 -1.87 12.30 10.60
N ASN A 88 -2.35 13.50 10.92
CA ASN A 88 -3.48 13.68 11.82
C ASN A 88 -4.80 13.73 11.02
N GLY A 89 -5.94 13.76 11.73
CA GLY A 89 -7.24 13.78 11.07
C GLY A 89 -7.48 15.00 10.16
N GLU A 90 -6.88 16.15 10.47
CA GLU A 90 -7.01 17.35 9.64
C GLU A 90 -6.21 17.24 8.34
N TYR A 91 -4.95 16.78 8.43
CA TYR A 91 -4.11 16.49 7.27
C TYR A 91 -4.79 15.45 6.39
N TYR A 92 -5.34 14.40 6.99
CA TYR A 92 -6.06 13.37 6.26
C TYR A 92 -7.24 13.93 5.48
N ARG A 93 -8.08 14.74 6.13
CA ARG A 93 -9.24 15.35 5.46
C ARG A 93 -8.85 16.33 4.36
N THR A 94 -7.91 17.21 4.63
CA THR A 94 -7.62 18.38 3.77
C THR A 94 -6.62 18.06 2.65
N LYS A 95 -5.59 17.27 2.94
CA LYS A 95 -4.51 16.98 1.98
C LYS A 95 -4.72 15.66 1.27
N ILE A 96 -5.20 14.63 1.99
CA ILE A 96 -5.40 13.29 1.40
C ILE A 96 -6.79 13.19 0.77
N LEU A 97 -7.87 13.33 1.55
CA LEU A 97 -9.23 13.10 1.04
C LEU A 97 -9.70 14.19 0.07
N ALA A 98 -9.61 15.46 0.47
CA ALA A 98 -10.03 16.59 -0.36
C ALA A 98 -9.06 16.91 -1.50
N GLY A 99 -7.83 16.38 -1.45
CA GLY A 99 -6.83 16.47 -2.51
C GLY A 99 -6.70 15.16 -3.26
N SER A 100 -5.64 14.41 -2.95
CA SER A 100 -5.18 13.23 -3.71
C SER A 100 -6.25 12.17 -3.97
N CYS A 101 -7.15 11.91 -3.01
CA CYS A 101 -8.25 10.95 -3.18
C CYS A 101 -9.33 11.47 -4.12
N LYS A 102 -9.76 12.72 -3.97
CA LYS A 102 -10.79 13.33 -4.83
C LYS A 102 -10.35 13.37 -6.29
N ASP A 103 -9.08 13.67 -6.52
CA ASP A 103 -8.50 13.64 -7.87
C ASP A 103 -8.47 12.21 -8.41
N ALA A 104 -8.16 11.23 -7.57
CA ALA A 104 -8.07 9.82 -7.95
C ALA A 104 -9.42 9.16 -8.24
N ILE A 105 -10.52 9.56 -7.58
CA ILE A 105 -11.87 9.04 -7.82
C ILE A 105 -12.30 9.21 -9.28
N ASN A 106 -11.88 10.32 -9.91
CA ASN A 106 -12.26 10.64 -11.27
C ASN A 106 -11.30 10.06 -12.33
N ARG A 107 -10.24 9.35 -11.90
CA ARG A 107 -9.25 8.77 -12.81
C ARG A 107 -9.81 7.52 -13.46
N ARG A 108 -9.52 7.39 -14.74
CA ARG A 108 -9.59 6.12 -15.47
C ARG A 108 -8.18 5.74 -15.87
N ALA A 109 -7.87 4.44 -15.86
CA ALA A 109 -6.63 3.97 -16.46
C ALA A 109 -6.52 4.58 -17.86
N LYS A 110 -5.40 5.26 -18.12
CA LYS A 110 -5.06 5.61 -19.50
C LYS A 110 -5.01 4.29 -20.25
N MET A 111 -5.74 4.19 -21.36
CA MET A 111 -5.73 3.02 -22.21
C MET A 111 -4.29 2.86 -22.72
N ASP A 112 -3.49 2.09 -21.99
CA ASP A 112 -2.09 1.95 -22.29
C ASP A 112 -1.98 1.05 -23.51
N ARG A 113 -1.33 1.54 -24.56
CA ARG A 113 -1.19 0.90 -25.89
C ARG A 113 -0.44 -0.44 -25.86
N PHE A 114 -0.15 -0.99 -24.68
CA PHE A 114 0.77 -2.08 -24.44
C PHE A 114 0.13 -3.38 -23.91
N TYR A 115 -1.18 -3.43 -23.66
CA TYR A 115 -1.88 -4.71 -23.50
C TYR A 115 -2.51 -5.14 -24.84
N ARG A 116 -1.71 -5.77 -25.70
CA ARG A 116 -2.24 -6.78 -26.63
C ARG A 116 -2.24 -8.08 -25.86
N GLY A 117 -3.42 -8.53 -25.44
CA GLY A 117 -3.58 -9.89 -24.89
C GLY A 117 -3.19 -10.96 -25.92
N PRO A 118 -3.09 -12.23 -25.50
CA PRO A 118 -2.85 -13.35 -26.41
C PRO A 118 -3.94 -13.47 -27.48
#